data_AF-A0A971GNC6-F1
#
_entry.id   AF-A0A971GNC6-F1
#
_cell.length_a   1.000
_cell.length_b   1.000
_cell.length_c   1.000
_cell.angle_alpha   90.00
_cell.angle_beta   90.00
_cell.angle_gamma   90.00
#
_symmetry.space_group_name_H-M   'P 1'
#
loop_
_entity.id
_entity.type
_entity.pdbx_description
1 polymer ?
#
loop_
_entity_poly.entity_id
_entity_poly.type
_entity_poly.pdbx_seq_one_letter_code
_entity_poly.pdbx_strand_id
1 'polypeptide(L)' 'MRGNIITFGNQKLDFPQFCEKVEKYDIELTRGDVISILKETREKNPSLVPAILNVIKNTYHINLAF' A
#
# COMPACT_ATOMS: atom_id res chain seq x y z
N MET A 1 8.65 -12.69 12.74
CA MET A 1 8.48 -11.86 11.53
C MET A 1 8.00 -10.49 11.98
N ARG A 2 8.85 -9.45 11.90
CA ARG A 2 8.42 -8.06 12.23
C ARG A 2 7.45 -7.63 11.12
N GLY A 3 6.18 -7.49 11.47
CA GLY A 3 5.11 -7.17 10.52
C GLY A 3 5.39 -5.86 9.80
N ASN A 4 5.29 -5.89 8.48
CA ASN A 4 5.39 -4.71 7.64
C ASN A 4 4.12 -3.87 7.80
N ILE A 5 4.15 -2.92 8.72
CA ILE A 5 3.01 -2.04 9.00
C ILE A 5 2.95 -0.96 7.92
N ILE A 6 1.81 -0.87 7.24
CA ILE A 6 1.44 0.21 6.34
C ILE A 6 0.57 1.20 7.11
N THR A 7 0.96 2.47 7.04
CA THR A 7 0.23 3.57 7.66
C THR A 7 -0.35 4.46 6.56
N PHE A 8 -1.63 4.80 6.67
CA PHE A 8 -2.25 5.85 5.85
C PHE A 8 -3.42 6.47 6.61
N GLY A 9 -3.54 7.80 6.58
CA GLY A 9 -4.45 8.53 7.46
C GLY A 9 -4.25 8.16 8.93
N ASN A 10 -5.34 7.75 9.60
CA ASN A 10 -5.33 7.25 10.98
C ASN A 10 -5.27 5.71 11.09
N GLN A 11 -5.09 4.99 9.97
CA GLN A 11 -5.09 3.53 9.97
C GLN A 11 -3.66 2.97 9.98
N LYS A 12 -3.49 1.85 10.68
CA LYS A 12 -2.30 1.00 10.64
C LYS A 12 -2.75 -0.41 10.32
N LEU A 13 -2.24 -0.95 9.23
CA LEU A 13 -2.53 -2.31 8.79
C LEU A 13 -1.22 -3.04 8.63
N ASP A 14 -1.19 -4.34 8.93
CA ASP A 14 -0.10 -5.15 8.40
C ASP A 14 -0.27 -5.36 6.89
N PHE A 15 0.81 -5.76 6.21
CA PHE A 15 0.79 -5.93 4.76
C PHE A 15 -0.28 -6.91 4.26
N PRO A 16 -0.48 -8.10 4.86
CA PRO A 16 -1.60 -8.98 4.48
C PRO A 16 -2.98 -8.31 4.60
N GLN A 17 -3.25 -7.63 5.72
CA GLN A 17 -4.50 -6.90 5.93
C GLN A 17 -4.70 -5.78 4.91
N PHE A 18 -3.62 -5.07 4.57
CA PHE A 18 -3.64 -4.07 3.52
C PHE A 18 -4.03 -4.68 2.18
N CYS A 19 -3.41 -5.80 1.78
CA CYS A 19 -3.74 -6.47 0.51
C CYS A 19 -5.21 -6.86 0.46
N GLU A 20 -5.69 -7.54 1.49
CA GLU A 20 -7.09 -8.01 1.56
C GLU A 20 -8.08 -6.85 1.45
N LYS A 21 -7.87 -5.78 2.21
CA LYS A 21 -8.77 -4.62 2.23
C LYS A 21 -8.75 -3.85 0.91
N VAL A 22 -7.60 -3.72 0.28
CA VAL A 22 -7.49 -3.08 -1.05
C VAL A 22 -8.21 -3.93 -2.09
N GLU A 23 -7.92 -5.23 -2.15
CA GLU A 23 -8.50 -6.16 -3.13
C GLU A 23 -10.03 -6.27 -3.02
N LYS A 24 -10.59 -6.19 -1.80
CA LYS A 24 -12.03 -6.21 -1.55
C LYS A 24 -12.71 -4.86 -1.72
N TYR A 25 -11.96 -3.79 -2.00
CA TYR A 25 -12.43 -2.40 -1.98
C TYR A 25 -13.02 -1.97 -0.63
N ASP A 26 -12.61 -2.61 0.48
CA ASP A 26 -12.96 -2.18 1.84
C ASP A 26 -12.26 -0.87 2.21
N ILE A 27 -11.14 -0.56 1.54
CA ILE A 27 -10.48 0.74 1.58
C ILE A 27 -10.29 1.27 0.18
N GLU A 28 -10.78 2.48 -0.06
CA GLU A 28 -10.51 3.21 -1.29
C GLU A 28 -9.31 4.12 -1.07
N LEU A 29 -8.23 3.89 -1.81
CA LEU A 29 -7.00 4.67 -1.71
C LEU A 29 -7.03 5.80 -2.74
N THR A 30 -6.89 7.04 -2.26
CA THR A 30 -6.64 8.16 -3.18
C THR A 30 -5.21 8.10 -3.70
N ARG A 31 -4.95 8.82 -4.79
CA ARG A 31 -3.57 8.98 -5.30
C ARG A 31 -2.61 9.53 -4.24
N GLY A 32 -3.10 10.42 -3.36
CA GLY A 32 -2.32 10.97 -2.26
C GLY A 32 -1.92 9.91 -1.23
N ASP A 33 -2.86 9.03 -0.87
CA ASP A 33 -2.62 7.93 0.07
C ASP A 33 -1.56 6.97 -0.47
N VAL A 34 -1.69 6.60 -1.75
CA VAL A 34 -0.70 5.74 -2.42
C VAL A 34 0.69 6.35 -2.37
N ILE A 35 0.83 7.65 -2.70
CA ILE A 35 2.14 8.32 -2.65
C ILE A 35 2.69 8.35 -1.22
N SER A 36 1.84 8.60 -0.23
CA SER A 36 2.24 8.61 1.19
C SER A 36 2.74 7.24 1.65
N ILE A 37 1.97 6.18 1.36
CA ILE A 37 2.32 4.79 1.67
C ILE A 37 3.67 4.42 1.04
N LEU A 38 3.86 4.77 -0.24
CA LEU A 38 5.10 4.44 -0.96
C LEU A 38 6.31 5.18 -0.38
N LYS A 39 6.17 6.46 -0.01
CA LYS A 39 7.25 7.23 0.64
C LYS A 39 7.64 6.60 1.97
N GLU A 40 6.67 6.36 2.85
CA GLU A 40 6.92 5.78 4.16
C GLU A 40 7.48 4.36 4.07
N THR A 41 6.95 3.54 3.17
CA THR A 41 7.46 2.19 2.94
C THR A 41 8.88 2.23 2.40
N ARG A 42 9.21 3.16 1.50
CA ARG A 42 10.57 3.31 0.97
C ARG A 42 11.58 3.65 2.07
N GLU A 43 11.19 4.44 3.05
CA GLU A 43 12.05 4.80 4.19
C GLU A 43 12.19 3.65 5.20
N LYS A 44 11.09 2.95 5.52
CA LYS A 44 11.07 1.92 6.58
C LYS A 44 11.45 0.53 6.09
N ASN A 45 10.93 0.12 4.95
CA ASN A 45 11.21 -1.17 4.33
C ASN A 45 11.11 -1.10 2.79
N PRO A 46 12.15 -0.61 2.10
CA PRO A 46 12.13 -0.44 0.64
C PRO A 46 11.86 -1.73 -0.14
N SER A 47 12.17 -2.90 0.42
CA SER A 47 11.92 -4.20 -0.23
C SER A 47 10.43 -4.51 -0.45
N LEU A 48 9.54 -3.83 0.29
CA LEU A 48 8.10 -4.05 0.21
C LEU A 48 7.41 -3.16 -0.84
N VAL A 49 8.07 -2.09 -1.28
CA VAL A 49 7.53 -1.14 -2.26
C VAL A 49 7.01 -1.84 -3.54
N PRO A 50 7.74 -2.80 -4.15
CA PRO A 50 7.24 -3.50 -5.33
C PRO A 50 5.95 -4.28 -5.07
N ALA A 51 5.81 -4.88 -3.88
CA ALA A 51 4.64 -5.67 -3.51
C ALA A 51 3.41 -4.78 -3.34
N ILE A 52 3.55 -3.63 -2.66
CA ILE A 52 2.47 -2.62 -2.54
C ILE A 52 2.04 -2.11 -3.91
N LEU A 53 3.01 -1.76 -4.77
CA LEU A 53 2.71 -1.30 -6.13
C LEU A 53 1.96 -2.35 -6.93
N ASN A 54 2.33 -3.63 -6.81
CA ASN A 54 1.68 -4.71 -7.54
C ASN A 54 0.21 -4.86 -7.12
N VAL A 55 -0.07 -4.84 -5.82
CA VAL A 55 -1.45 -4.89 -5.29
C VAL A 55 -2.28 -3.73 -5.84
N ILE A 56 -1.78 -2.49 -5.70
CA ILE A 56 -2.50 -1.30 -6.17
C ILE A 56 -2.74 -1.34 -7.70
N LYS A 57 -1.73 -1.75 -8.47
CA LYS A 57 -1.84 -1.88 -9.94
C LYS A 57 -2.87 -2.93 -10.33
N ASN A 58 -2.90 -4.07 -9.66
CA ASN A 58 -3.82 -5.16 -9.96
C ASN A 58 -5.26 -4.81 -9.56
N THR A 59 -5.47 -4.15 -8.41
CA THR A 59 -6.80 -3.80 -7.92
C THR A 59 -7.41 -2.62 -8.68
N TYR A 60 -6.65 -1.56 -8.91
CA TYR A 60 -7.21 -0.32 -9.48
C TYR A 60 -6.94 -0.15 -10.98
N HIS A 61 -6.20 -1.09 -11.60
CA HIS A 61 -5.75 -0.98 -12.98
C HIS A 61 -5.03 0.35 -13.30
N ILE A 62 -4.42 0.99 -12.28
CA ILE A 62 -3.74 2.28 -12.42
C ILE A 62 -2.32 2.04 -12.91
N ASN A 63 -1.98 2.57 -14.07
CA ASN A 63 -0.60 2.61 -14.52
C ASN A 63 0.11 3.81 -13.86
N LEU A 64 0.64 3.60 -12.65
CA LEU A 64 1.49 4.59 -11.99
C LEU A 64 2.84 4.62 -12.71
N ALA A 65 3.04 5.60 -13.59
CA ALA A 65 4.35 5.99 -14.08
C ALA A 65 5.12 6.58 -12.88
N PHE A 66 6.12 5.86 -12.40
CA PHE A 66 6.94 6.22 -11.25
C PHE A 66 8.39 6.42 -11.70
#